data_AF-A0A5R9GE87-F1
#
_entry.id   AF-A0A5R9GE87-F1
#
_cell.length_a   1.000
_cell.length_b   1.000
_cell.length_c   1.000
_cell.angle_alpha   90.00
_cell.angle_beta   90.00
_cell.angle_gamma   90.00
#
_symmetry.space_group_name_H-M   'P 1'
#
loop_
_entity.id
_entity.type
_entity.pdbx_description
1 polymer ?
#
loop_
_entity_poly.entity_id
_entity_poly.type
_entity_poly.pdbx_seq_one_letter_code
_entity_poly.pdbx_strand_id
1 'polypeptide(L)'
;MRATLHVKHYKQSLEGYLLYRKYLDWIVMLEAMAKAGDLTGPKLHEHIRGNYAVGLLEDKTLGRRKFYYSTTMVKTEGKYNAFINRVKGSKAYASWWEGMLADLYYKTPEFYQYIEVDRSRGVRTPGAKRRVHDSECIILENISEFIHHQRLHDYKVYIYSHKEPCLNCDLVFQQFLERHSQSELTIFYHHTYHQPLPSKYSWRY
;
A
#
# COMPACT_ATOMS: atom_id res chain seq x y z
N MET A 1 -22.80 14.23 -0.24
CA MET A 1 -22.27 13.58 0.99
C MET A 1 -20.76 13.74 0.94
N ARG A 2 -20.07 14.14 2.02
CA ARG A 2 -18.60 14.30 2.01
C ARG A 2 -17.94 12.93 2.23
N ALA A 3 -16.87 12.64 1.50
CA ALA A 3 -16.08 11.43 1.72
C ALA A 3 -15.51 11.42 3.14
N THR A 4 -15.46 10.24 3.76
CA THR A 4 -15.07 10.10 5.17
C THR A 4 -13.76 9.35 5.30
N LEU A 5 -12.86 9.87 6.15
CA LEU A 5 -11.64 9.21 6.57
C LEU A 5 -11.84 8.57 7.95
N HIS A 6 -11.56 7.28 8.05
CA HIS A 6 -11.47 6.56 9.31
C HIS A 6 -10.04 6.08 9.55
N VAL A 7 -9.52 6.28 10.77
CA VAL A 7 -8.20 5.79 11.16
C VAL A 7 -8.38 4.91 12.40
N LYS A 8 -8.07 3.63 12.26
CA LYS A 8 -8.42 2.57 13.21
C LYS A 8 -7.23 1.64 13.44
N HIS A 9 -7.23 0.94 14.58
CA HIS A 9 -6.32 -0.20 14.76
C HIS A 9 -6.87 -1.42 14.01
N TYR A 10 -6.01 -2.25 13.40
CA TYR A 10 -6.47 -3.33 12.50
C TYR A 10 -7.42 -4.35 13.15
N LYS A 11 -7.31 -4.58 14.46
CA LYS A 11 -8.19 -5.49 15.21
C LYS A 11 -9.63 -4.99 15.39
N GLN A 12 -9.93 -3.75 14.98
CA GLN A 12 -11.22 -3.11 15.24
C GLN A 12 -12.30 -3.44 14.20
N SER A 13 -11.96 -4.13 13.10
CA SER A 13 -12.95 -4.59 12.13
C SER A 13 -12.51 -5.86 11.40
N LEU A 14 -13.47 -6.52 10.74
CA LEU A 14 -13.21 -7.71 9.93
C LEU A 14 -12.26 -7.42 8.76
N GLU A 15 -12.42 -6.26 8.12
CA GLU A 15 -11.59 -5.82 7.00
C GLU A 15 -10.15 -5.60 7.43
N GLY A 16 -9.94 -5.05 8.64
CA GLY A 16 -8.61 -4.91 9.21
C GLY A 16 -7.92 -6.26 9.45
N TYR A 17 -8.65 -7.27 9.96
CA TYR A 17 -8.13 -8.64 10.07
C TYR A 17 -7.85 -9.30 8.72
N LEU A 18 -8.77 -9.14 7.76
CA LEU A 18 -8.63 -9.67 6.40
C LEU A 18 -7.38 -9.11 5.71
N LEU A 19 -7.20 -7.79 5.78
CA LEU A 19 -6.04 -7.12 5.20
C LEU A 19 -4.74 -7.52 5.92
N TYR A 20 -4.75 -7.65 7.25
CA TYR A 20 -3.60 -8.16 7.99
C TYR A 20 -3.24 -9.58 7.53
N ARG A 21 -4.24 -10.46 7.31
CA ARG A 21 -3.98 -11.80 6.79
C ARG A 21 -3.35 -11.76 5.41
N LYS A 22 -3.84 -10.89 4.51
CA LYS A 22 -3.24 -10.69 3.18
C LYS A 22 -1.81 -10.15 3.23
N TYR A 23 -1.51 -9.30 4.20
CA TYR A 23 -0.15 -8.87 4.47
C TYR A 23 0.76 -10.03 4.92
N LEU A 24 0.26 -10.96 5.72
CA LEU A 24 1.03 -12.16 6.10
C LEU A 24 1.23 -13.10 4.90
N ASP A 25 0.17 -13.32 4.11
CA ASP A 25 0.24 -14.11 2.87
C ASP A 25 1.31 -13.54 1.91
N TRP A 26 1.42 -12.21 1.83
CA TRP A 26 2.47 -11.51 1.09
C TRP A 26 3.88 -11.79 1.61
N ILE A 27 4.10 -11.71 2.93
CA ILE A 27 5.40 -12.02 3.54
C ILE A 27 5.80 -13.47 3.22
N VAL A 28 4.86 -14.41 3.35
CA VAL A 28 5.09 -15.82 3.05
C VAL A 28 5.50 -16.02 1.58
N MET A 29 4.86 -15.31 0.66
CA MET A 29 5.25 -15.32 -0.76
C MET A 29 6.71 -14.85 -0.94
N LEU A 30 7.09 -13.71 -0.36
CA LEU A 30 8.46 -13.17 -0.45
C LEU A 30 9.50 -14.15 0.13
N GLU A 31 9.20 -14.76 1.27
CA GLU A 31 10.07 -15.76 1.91
C GLU A 31 10.20 -17.05 1.10
N ALA A 32 9.11 -17.51 0.47
CA ALA A 32 9.13 -18.69 -0.38
C ALA A 32 9.99 -18.45 -1.63
N MET A 33 9.81 -17.30 -2.30
CA MET A 33 10.63 -16.92 -3.45
C MET A 33 12.12 -16.74 -3.08
N ALA A 34 12.39 -16.23 -1.88
CA ALA A 34 13.75 -16.13 -1.36
C ALA A 34 14.41 -17.50 -1.19
N LYS A 35 13.72 -18.44 -0.54
CA LYS A 35 14.21 -19.81 -0.33
C LYS A 35 14.41 -20.56 -1.65
N ALA A 36 13.59 -20.27 -2.66
CA ALA A 36 13.73 -20.83 -4.00
C ALA A 36 14.89 -20.21 -4.81
N GLY A 37 15.53 -19.15 -4.32
CA GLY A 37 16.58 -18.42 -5.06
C GLY A 37 16.03 -17.48 -6.14
N ASP A 38 14.70 -17.29 -6.20
CA ASP A 38 14.05 -16.39 -7.14
C ASP A 38 14.20 -14.91 -6.72
N LEU A 39 14.43 -14.67 -5.43
CA LEU A 39 14.83 -13.38 -4.87
C LEU A 39 16.19 -13.49 -4.17
N THR A 40 17.21 -12.84 -4.72
CA THR A 40 18.59 -12.91 -4.22
C THR A 40 19.07 -11.59 -3.62
N GLY A 41 19.80 -11.66 -2.51
CA GLY A 41 20.70 -10.60 -2.03
C GLY A 41 20.11 -9.63 -0.99
N PRO A 42 20.88 -8.57 -0.62
CA PRO A 42 20.56 -7.62 0.45
C PRO A 42 19.19 -6.92 0.29
N LYS A 43 18.73 -6.77 -0.96
CA LYS A 43 17.45 -6.13 -1.30
C LYS A 43 16.25 -6.92 -0.78
N LEU A 44 16.33 -8.25 -0.69
CA LEU A 44 15.26 -9.05 -0.08
C LEU A 44 15.04 -8.68 1.39
N HIS A 45 16.12 -8.49 2.17
CA HIS A 45 16.00 -8.12 3.58
C HIS A 45 15.41 -6.73 3.75
N GLU A 46 15.77 -5.77 2.89
CA GLU A 46 15.11 -4.46 2.81
C GLU A 46 13.63 -4.63 2.49
N HIS A 47 13.30 -5.58 1.61
CA HIS A 47 11.93 -5.89 1.23
C HIS A 47 11.13 -6.73 2.22
N ILE A 48 11.72 -7.42 3.18
CA ILE A 48 10.95 -8.06 4.26
C ILE A 48 10.77 -7.07 5.42
N ARG A 49 11.74 -6.16 5.61
CA ARG A 49 11.76 -5.18 6.70
C ARG A 49 11.14 -3.82 6.35
N GLY A 50 10.74 -3.63 5.09
CA GLY A 50 10.10 -2.42 4.61
C GLY A 50 8.72 -2.17 5.23
N ASN A 51 8.26 -0.92 5.18
CA ASN A 51 6.89 -0.59 5.59
C ASN A 51 5.94 -0.88 4.42
N TYR A 52 5.31 -2.04 4.41
CA TYR A 52 4.34 -2.41 3.38
C TYR A 52 2.92 -2.13 3.81
N ALA A 53 2.07 -1.98 2.81
CA ALA A 53 0.65 -1.86 2.96
C ALA A 53 -0.08 -2.83 2.02
N VAL A 54 -1.31 -3.14 2.39
CA VAL A 54 -2.26 -3.90 1.57
C VAL A 54 -3.56 -3.11 1.51
N GLY A 55 -4.08 -2.93 0.31
CA GLY A 55 -5.33 -2.25 0.03
C GLY A 55 -6.44 -3.25 -0.33
N LEU A 56 -7.67 -2.87 -0.04
CA LEU A 56 -8.89 -3.53 -0.49
C LEU A 56 -9.84 -2.45 -1.02
N LEU A 57 -10.23 -2.61 -2.28
CA LEU A 57 -11.36 -1.91 -2.87
C LEU A 57 -12.58 -2.83 -2.83
N GLU A 58 -13.65 -2.37 -2.20
CA GLU A 58 -14.95 -3.03 -2.19
C GLU A 58 -15.94 -2.21 -3.00
N ASP A 59 -16.35 -2.75 -4.16
CA ASP A 59 -17.43 -2.21 -4.98
C ASP A 59 -18.77 -2.72 -4.45
N LYS A 60 -19.57 -1.81 -3.90
CA LYS A 60 -20.87 -2.17 -3.30
C LYS A 60 -21.91 -2.51 -4.35
N THR A 61 -21.78 -1.96 -5.55
CA THR A 61 -22.76 -2.15 -6.62
C THR A 61 -22.74 -3.58 -7.13
N LEU A 62 -21.54 -4.14 -7.27
CA LEU A 62 -21.33 -5.48 -7.83
C LEU A 62 -20.92 -6.53 -6.78
N GLY A 63 -20.76 -6.14 -5.51
CA GLY A 63 -20.27 -7.01 -4.44
C GLY A 63 -18.84 -7.53 -4.70
N ARG A 64 -18.05 -6.79 -5.48
CA ARG A 64 -16.71 -7.21 -5.90
C ARG A 64 -15.65 -6.68 -4.94
N ARG A 65 -14.66 -7.52 -4.66
CA ARG A 65 -13.50 -7.18 -3.85
C ARG A 65 -12.22 -7.33 -4.66
N LYS A 66 -11.36 -6.32 -4.62
CA LYS A 66 -10.04 -6.36 -5.25
C LYS A 66 -8.97 -5.92 -4.25
N PHE A 67 -7.92 -6.74 -4.13
CA PHE A 67 -6.77 -6.45 -3.29
C PHE A 67 -5.67 -5.75 -4.09
N TYR A 68 -4.90 -4.92 -3.39
CA TYR A 68 -3.77 -4.16 -3.91
C TYR A 68 -2.59 -4.28 -2.95
N TYR A 69 -1.37 -4.34 -3.46
CA TYR A 69 -0.16 -4.46 -2.67
C TYR A 69 0.80 -3.31 -3.02
N SER A 70 1.52 -2.78 -2.03
CA SER A 70 2.28 -1.54 -2.20
C SER A 70 3.68 -1.68 -2.80
N THR A 71 3.97 -2.77 -3.51
CA THR A 71 5.37 -3.14 -3.76
C THR A 71 5.91 -2.60 -5.09
N THR A 72 7.15 -2.11 -5.08
CA THR A 72 7.90 -1.76 -6.31
C THR A 72 9.28 -2.42 -6.27
N MET A 73 9.32 -3.71 -6.58
CA MET A 73 10.59 -4.45 -6.64
C MET A 73 11.30 -4.25 -7.97
N VAL A 74 10.53 -4.15 -9.06
CA VAL A 74 11.10 -4.17 -10.40
C VAL A 74 10.88 -2.81 -11.06
N LYS A 75 11.98 -2.17 -11.46
CA LYS A 75 11.95 -0.78 -11.98
C LYS A 75 11.65 -0.67 -13.47
N THR A 76 11.67 -1.78 -14.20
CA THR A 76 11.47 -1.78 -15.65
C THR A 76 10.62 -2.96 -16.09
N GLU A 77 9.76 -2.72 -17.07
CA GLU A 77 8.85 -3.73 -17.63
C GLU A 77 9.59 -4.98 -18.12
N GLY A 78 10.71 -4.82 -18.83
CA GLY A 78 11.51 -5.96 -19.30
C GLY A 78 12.07 -6.82 -18.17
N LYS A 79 12.54 -6.21 -17.08
CA LYS A 79 13.01 -6.94 -15.90
C LYS A 79 11.85 -7.61 -15.16
N TYR A 80 10.69 -6.97 -15.16
CA TYR A 80 9.49 -7.49 -14.51
C TYR A 80 9.01 -8.75 -15.24
N ASN A 81 8.89 -8.70 -16.57
CA ASN A 81 8.49 -9.85 -17.37
C ASN A 81 9.46 -11.03 -17.21
N ALA A 82 10.77 -10.78 -17.23
CA ALA A 82 11.78 -11.81 -17.00
C ALA A 82 11.66 -12.43 -15.60
N PHE A 83 11.43 -11.60 -14.57
CA PHE A 83 11.22 -12.04 -13.20
C PHE A 83 9.96 -12.91 -13.05
N ILE A 84 8.82 -12.44 -13.59
CA ILE A 84 7.55 -13.18 -13.52
C ILE A 84 7.64 -14.52 -14.22
N ASN A 85 8.26 -14.58 -15.40
CA ASN A 85 8.42 -15.84 -16.12
C ASN A 85 9.27 -16.85 -15.32
N ARG A 86 10.34 -16.37 -14.66
CA ARG A 86 11.15 -17.21 -13.78
C ARG A 86 10.33 -17.73 -12.59
N VAL A 87 9.64 -16.84 -11.87
CA VAL A 87 8.85 -17.21 -10.69
C VAL A 87 7.72 -18.17 -11.07
N LYS A 88 6.97 -17.91 -12.16
CA LYS A 88 5.89 -18.79 -12.61
C LYS A 88 6.37 -20.18 -13.06
N GLY A 89 7.64 -20.30 -13.47
CA GLY A 89 8.29 -21.58 -13.74
C GLY A 89 8.87 -22.29 -12.50
N SER A 90 8.91 -21.62 -11.35
CA SER A 90 9.44 -22.16 -10.10
C SER A 90 8.46 -23.12 -9.44
N LYS A 91 8.97 -24.18 -8.81
CA LYS A 91 8.15 -25.11 -8.00
C LYS A 91 7.50 -24.44 -6.78
N ALA A 92 8.03 -23.30 -6.35
CA ALA A 92 7.48 -22.54 -5.23
C ALA A 92 6.23 -21.76 -5.62
N TYR A 93 5.95 -21.56 -6.91
CA TYR A 93 4.84 -20.74 -7.38
C TYR A 93 3.48 -21.28 -6.92
N ALA A 94 2.63 -20.36 -6.48
CA ALA A 94 1.22 -20.63 -6.25
C ALA A 94 0.35 -19.65 -7.04
N SER A 95 -0.71 -20.15 -7.70
CA SER A 95 -1.59 -19.33 -8.55
C SER A 95 -2.28 -18.18 -7.82
N TRP A 96 -2.53 -18.32 -6.51
CA TRP A 96 -3.11 -17.25 -5.70
C TRP A 96 -2.13 -16.08 -5.46
N TRP A 97 -0.87 -16.18 -5.91
CA TRP A 97 0.11 -15.10 -5.90
C TRP A 97 -0.04 -14.12 -7.05
N GLU A 98 -0.87 -14.38 -8.06
CA GLU A 98 -0.88 -13.55 -9.27
C GLU A 98 -1.12 -12.07 -9.00
N GLY A 99 -2.10 -11.72 -8.15
CA GLY A 99 -2.34 -10.32 -7.79
C GLY A 99 -1.17 -9.69 -7.03
N MET A 100 -0.47 -10.48 -6.20
CA MET A 100 0.69 -10.02 -5.46
C MET A 100 1.90 -9.80 -6.38
N LEU A 101 2.14 -10.74 -7.29
CA LEU A 101 3.21 -10.66 -8.26
C LEU A 101 2.98 -9.50 -9.25
N ALA A 102 1.73 -9.26 -9.66
CA ALA A 102 1.37 -8.12 -10.51
C ALA A 102 1.79 -6.79 -9.88
N ASP A 103 1.55 -6.65 -8.58
CA ASP A 103 1.87 -5.47 -7.79
C ASP A 103 3.34 -5.43 -7.34
N LEU A 104 4.26 -6.19 -7.95
CA LEU A 104 5.72 -6.01 -7.78
C LEU A 104 6.30 -4.98 -8.74
N TYR A 105 5.52 -4.59 -9.75
CA TYR A 105 5.87 -3.57 -10.72
C TYR A 105 4.77 -2.51 -10.75
N TYR A 106 5.17 -1.26 -10.50
CA TYR A 106 4.30 -0.11 -10.61
C TYR A 106 4.70 0.68 -11.85
N LYS A 107 3.80 0.72 -12.85
CA LYS A 107 4.02 1.40 -14.13
C LYS A 107 3.47 2.83 -14.12
N THR A 108 2.56 3.13 -13.19
CA THR A 108 1.72 4.33 -13.23
C THR A 108 2.49 5.56 -12.73
N PRO A 109 2.36 6.73 -13.38
CA PRO A 109 2.99 7.97 -12.93
C PRO A 109 2.34 8.51 -11.66
N GLU A 110 3.06 9.41 -10.97
CA GLU A 110 2.57 10.17 -9.81
C GLU A 110 1.23 10.85 -10.15
N PHE A 111 0.17 10.41 -9.49
CA PHE A 111 -1.20 10.90 -9.69
C PHE A 111 -1.56 11.99 -8.67
N TYR A 112 -0.86 12.00 -7.53
CA TYR A 112 -1.03 12.95 -6.44
C TYR A 112 0.16 13.91 -6.31
N GLN A 113 -0.09 15.04 -5.64
CA GLN A 113 0.98 15.91 -5.17
C GLN A 113 1.61 15.34 -3.90
N TYR A 114 2.94 15.44 -3.79
CA TYR A 114 3.72 14.91 -2.68
C TYR A 114 4.56 16.03 -2.07
N ILE A 115 4.69 16.04 -0.75
CA ILE A 115 5.46 17.03 0.01
C ILE A 115 6.79 16.47 0.49
N GLU A 116 7.74 17.35 0.74
CA GLU A 116 8.97 16.97 1.42
C GLU A 116 8.74 16.80 2.91
N VAL A 117 9.29 15.71 3.47
CA VAL A 117 9.26 15.45 4.91
C VAL A 117 10.66 15.07 5.38
N ASP A 118 11.07 15.65 6.51
CA ASP A 118 12.39 15.43 7.14
C ASP A 118 12.28 14.69 8.49
N ARG A 119 11.29 15.06 9.32
CA ARG A 119 11.12 14.60 10.71
C ARG A 119 9.65 14.43 11.12
N SER A 120 8.77 14.04 10.20
CA SER A 120 7.35 13.83 10.51
C SER A 120 7.05 12.36 10.86
N ARG A 121 6.22 12.16 11.91
CA ARG A 121 5.66 10.89 12.42
C ARG A 121 6.61 9.69 12.21
N GLY A 122 7.72 9.68 12.96
CA GLY A 122 8.70 8.59 12.97
C GLY A 122 9.50 8.36 11.69
N VAL A 123 9.36 9.21 10.67
CA VAL A 123 10.32 9.32 9.58
C VAL A 123 11.51 10.14 10.07
N ARG A 124 12.70 9.54 10.06
CA ARG A 124 13.97 10.23 10.33
C ARG A 124 14.85 10.14 9.10
N THR A 125 14.79 11.14 8.24
CA THR A 125 15.73 11.27 7.12
C THR A 125 16.80 12.30 7.46
N PRO A 126 18.04 12.16 6.94
CA PRO A 126 19.10 13.14 7.16
C PRO A 126 18.78 14.56 6.65
N GLY A 127 17.77 14.69 5.77
CA GLY A 127 17.23 15.96 5.28
C GLY A 127 15.82 15.76 4.72
N ALA A 128 15.15 16.86 4.37
CA ALA A 128 13.83 16.82 3.76
C ALA A 128 13.90 16.09 2.41
N LYS A 129 13.02 15.12 2.21
CA LYS A 129 12.89 14.39 0.94
C LYS A 129 11.43 14.20 0.60
N ARG A 130 11.11 14.38 -0.68
CA ARG A 130 9.81 14.02 -1.23
C ARG A 130 9.65 12.50 -1.14
N ARG A 131 8.65 12.03 -0.38
CA ARG A 131 8.39 10.59 -0.18
C ARG A 131 7.42 10.06 -1.22
N VAL A 132 7.84 10.16 -2.47
CA VAL A 132 7.14 9.51 -3.58
C VAL A 132 7.22 7.99 -3.37
N HIS A 133 6.14 7.28 -3.70
CA HIS A 133 6.06 5.82 -3.58
C HIS A 133 6.07 5.29 -2.13
N ASP A 134 5.62 6.10 -1.16
CA ASP A 134 5.20 5.53 0.12
C ASP A 134 4.07 4.52 -0.11
N SER A 135 4.03 3.48 0.72
CA SER A 135 3.25 2.27 0.44
C SER A 135 1.76 2.53 0.28
N GLU A 136 1.19 3.37 1.13
CA GLU A 136 -0.22 3.77 1.03
C GLU A 136 -0.50 4.62 -0.20
N CYS A 137 0.48 5.42 -0.64
CA CYS A 137 0.34 6.27 -1.82
C CYS A 137 0.24 5.41 -3.09
N ILE A 138 1.14 4.43 -3.27
CA ILE A 138 1.11 3.50 -4.41
C ILE A 138 -0.26 2.81 -4.51
N ILE A 139 -0.77 2.32 -3.38
CA ILE A 139 -2.08 1.64 -3.34
C ILE A 139 -3.19 2.60 -3.78
N LEU A 140 -3.23 3.81 -3.25
CA LEU A 140 -4.29 4.77 -3.59
C LEU A 140 -4.23 5.26 -5.03
N GLU A 141 -3.03 5.36 -5.61
CA GLU A 141 -2.87 5.67 -7.03
C GLU A 141 -3.40 4.51 -7.91
N ASN A 142 -2.99 3.27 -7.62
CA ASN A 142 -3.51 2.07 -8.30
C ASN A 142 -5.03 1.92 -8.18
N ILE A 143 -5.58 2.18 -6.99
CA ILE A 143 -7.03 2.15 -6.75
C ILE A 143 -7.72 3.25 -7.57
N SER A 144 -7.17 4.46 -7.59
CA SER A 144 -7.73 5.58 -8.33
C SER A 144 -7.76 5.36 -9.84
N GLU A 145 -6.67 4.82 -10.39
CA GLU A 145 -6.59 4.43 -11.80
C GLU A 145 -7.65 3.38 -12.12
N PHE A 146 -7.79 2.36 -11.27
CA PHE A 146 -8.81 1.32 -11.47
C PHE A 146 -10.24 1.87 -11.38
N ILE A 147 -10.55 2.70 -10.37
CA ILE A 147 -11.85 3.37 -10.24
C ILE A 147 -12.17 4.18 -11.49
N HIS A 148 -11.20 4.94 -12.00
CA HIS A 148 -11.36 5.75 -13.19
C HIS A 148 -11.67 4.89 -14.43
N HIS A 149 -10.89 3.83 -14.66
CA HIS A 149 -11.10 2.94 -15.81
C HIS A 149 -12.40 2.16 -15.74
N GLN A 150 -12.80 1.71 -14.55
CA GLN A 150 -14.03 0.94 -14.35
C GLN A 150 -15.27 1.80 -14.14
N ARG A 151 -15.11 3.14 -14.03
CA ARG A 151 -16.19 4.10 -13.74
C ARG A 151 -17.01 3.70 -12.51
N LEU A 152 -16.32 3.39 -11.42
CA LEU A 152 -16.99 3.03 -10.16
C LEU A 152 -17.53 4.28 -9.47
N HIS A 153 -18.71 4.16 -8.84
CA HIS A 153 -19.41 5.29 -8.23
C HIS A 153 -19.77 5.08 -6.74
N ASP A 154 -19.90 3.83 -6.27
CA ASP A 154 -20.11 3.52 -4.84
C ASP A 154 -19.15 2.41 -4.41
N TYR A 155 -18.17 2.78 -3.59
CA TYR A 155 -17.12 1.89 -3.15
C TYR A 155 -16.54 2.29 -1.80
N LYS A 156 -15.94 1.31 -1.12
CA LYS A 156 -15.15 1.52 0.08
C LYS A 156 -13.71 1.13 -0.18
N VAL A 157 -12.79 1.89 0.38
CA VAL A 157 -11.37 1.63 0.33
C VAL A 157 -10.87 1.39 1.74
N TYR A 158 -10.15 0.29 1.90
CA TYR A 158 -9.51 -0.09 3.14
C TYR A 158 -8.02 -0.25 2.89
N ILE A 159 -7.18 0.30 3.75
CA ILE A 159 -5.72 0.12 3.67
C ILE A 159 -5.25 -0.35 5.02
N TYR A 160 -4.44 -1.41 5.04
CA TYR A 160 -3.67 -1.83 6.19
C TYR A 160 -2.21 -1.49 5.96
N SER A 161 -1.58 -0.85 6.94
CA SER A 161 -0.14 -0.59 6.98
C SER A 161 0.48 -1.20 8.23
N HIS A 162 1.70 -1.72 8.11
CA HIS A 162 2.40 -2.24 9.28
C HIS A 162 2.72 -1.14 10.30
N LYS A 163 3.07 0.06 9.83
CA LYS A 163 3.25 1.26 10.67
C LYS A 163 2.15 2.27 10.39
N GLU A 164 1.92 3.15 11.34
CA GLU A 164 1.09 4.33 11.17
C GLU A 164 1.53 5.13 9.91
N PRO A 165 0.59 5.70 9.14
CA PRO A 165 0.94 6.52 7.99
C PRO A 165 1.73 7.78 8.38
N CYS A 166 2.64 8.20 7.50
CA CYS A 166 3.40 9.44 7.69
C CYS A 166 2.60 10.68 7.25
N LEU A 167 3.11 11.88 7.51
CA LEU A 167 2.43 13.13 7.14
C LEU A 167 2.21 13.28 5.62
N ASN A 168 3.12 12.75 4.79
CA ASN A 168 2.94 12.77 3.34
C ASN A 168 1.75 11.88 2.92
N CYS A 169 1.57 10.72 3.56
CA CYS A 169 0.42 9.86 3.30
C CYS A 169 -0.90 10.54 3.68
N ASP A 170 -0.95 11.30 4.78
CA ASP A 170 -2.15 12.06 5.16
C ASP A 170 -2.61 13.04 4.05
N LEU A 171 -1.67 13.75 3.43
CA LEU A 171 -1.97 14.66 2.31
C LEU A 171 -2.51 13.90 1.10
N VAL A 172 -1.96 12.71 0.80
CA VAL A 172 -2.46 11.85 -0.27
C VAL A 172 -3.87 11.33 0.05
N PHE A 173 -4.17 11.02 1.32
CA PHE A 173 -5.52 10.61 1.74
C PHE A 173 -6.55 11.72 1.50
N GLN A 174 -6.18 12.98 1.78
CA GLN A 174 -7.05 14.13 1.53
C GLN A 174 -7.30 14.30 0.03
N GLN A 175 -6.25 14.30 -0.80
CA GLN A 175 -6.40 14.39 -2.25
C GLN A 175 -7.22 13.23 -2.83
N PHE A 176 -7.06 12.02 -2.29
CA PHE A 176 -7.89 10.87 -2.64
C PHE A 176 -9.37 11.15 -2.35
N LEU A 177 -9.70 11.60 -1.13
CA LEU A 177 -11.08 11.86 -0.71
C LEU A 177 -11.72 13.05 -1.43
N GLU A 178 -10.95 14.07 -1.77
CA GLU A 178 -11.41 15.20 -2.58
C GLU A 178 -11.78 14.76 -3.99
N ARG A 179 -10.94 13.92 -4.61
CA ARG A 179 -11.15 13.41 -5.96
C ARG A 179 -12.25 12.34 -6.03
N HIS A 180 -12.37 11.55 -4.96
CA HIS A 180 -13.29 10.42 -4.83
C HIS A 180 -14.33 10.71 -3.74
N SER A 181 -15.06 11.81 -3.89
CA SER A 181 -15.95 12.38 -2.87
C SER A 181 -17.11 11.47 -2.43
N GLN A 182 -17.40 10.40 -3.18
CA GLN A 182 -18.43 9.41 -2.86
C GLN A 182 -17.87 8.16 -2.14
N SER A 183 -16.58 8.15 -1.83
CA SER A 183 -15.90 7.02 -1.21
C SER A 183 -15.85 7.08 0.32
N GLU A 184 -15.61 5.92 0.93
CA GLU A 184 -15.18 5.80 2.32
C GLU A 184 -13.76 5.26 2.34
N LEU A 185 -12.82 5.96 3.00
CA LEU A 185 -11.44 5.50 3.18
C LEU A 185 -11.22 5.14 4.64
N THR A 186 -10.85 3.88 4.90
CA THR A 186 -10.45 3.42 6.24
C THR A 186 -9.00 2.97 6.23
N ILE A 187 -8.19 3.56 7.10
CA ILE A 187 -6.80 3.20 7.31
C ILE A 187 -6.67 2.41 8.62
N PHE A 188 -6.08 1.23 8.52
CA PHE A 188 -5.70 0.35 9.60
C PHE A 188 -4.18 0.36 9.78
N TYR A 189 -3.71 0.37 11.01
CA TYR A 189 -2.29 0.20 11.31
C TYR A 189 -2.05 -0.78 12.46
N HIS A 190 -0.84 -1.35 12.47
CA HIS A 190 -0.40 -2.28 13.53
C HIS A 190 0.43 -1.57 14.60
N HIS A 191 1.46 -0.83 14.21
CA HIS A 191 2.33 -0.10 15.13
C HIS A 191 2.14 1.41 15.00
N THR A 192 2.03 2.10 16.14
CA THR A 192 2.17 3.57 16.20
C THR A 192 3.65 3.95 16.16
N TYR A 193 3.96 5.17 15.72
CA TYR A 193 5.31 5.68 15.91
C TYR A 193 5.56 5.94 17.40
N HIS A 194 6.62 5.35 17.95
CA HIS A 194 6.97 5.39 19.38
C HIS A 194 7.29 6.78 19.95
N GLN A 195 7.22 7.86 19.17
CA GLN A 195 7.43 9.21 19.64
C GLN A 195 6.28 10.12 19.21
N PRO A 196 5.50 10.67 20.16
CA PRO A 196 4.55 11.72 19.84
C PRO A 196 5.34 12.91 19.23
N LEU A 197 4.89 13.38 18.08
CA LEU A 197 5.43 14.61 17.52
C LEU A 197 5.05 15.79 18.43
N PRO A 198 5.88 16.85 18.46
CA PRO A 198 5.48 18.13 19.03
C PRO A 198 4.13 18.58 18.44
N SER A 199 3.30 19.23 19.27
CA SER A 199 1.90 19.61 18.96
C SER A 199 1.70 20.32 17.62
N LYS A 200 2.70 21.07 17.13
CA LYS A 200 2.65 21.77 15.83
C LYS A 200 2.48 20.87 14.60
N TYR A 201 2.61 19.55 14.75
CA TYR A 201 2.37 18.56 13.70
C TYR A 201 1.21 17.60 14.03
N SER A 202 0.50 17.85 15.14
CA SER A 202 -0.69 17.13 15.55
C SER A 202 -1.93 17.87 15.03
N TRP A 203 -2.41 17.48 13.86
CA TRP A 203 -3.64 18.02 13.26
C TRP A 203 -4.94 17.47 13.89
N ARG A 204 -4.85 16.69 14.98
CA ARG A 204 -6.01 16.22 15.75
C ARG A 204 -6.61 17.30 16.67
N TYR A 205 -6.07 18.51 16.65
CA TYR A 205 -6.59 19.69 17.34
C TYR A 205 -6.59 20.88 16.39
#